data_AF-A0A821WLJ9-F1
#
_entry.id   AF-A0A821WLJ9-F1
#
_cell.length_a   1.000
_cell.length_b   1.000
_cell.length_c   1.000
_cell.angle_alpha   90.00
_cell.angle_beta   90.00
_cell.angle_gamma   90.00
#
_symmetry.space_group_name_H-M   'P 1'
#
loop_
_entity.id
_entity.type
_entity.pdbx_description
1 polymer ?
#
loop_
_entity_poly.entity_id
_entity_poly.type
_entity_poly.pdbx_seq_one_letter_code
_entity_poly.pdbx_strand_id
1 'polypeptide(L)'
;MRACLLVCAALALAPGPWARAAATTHEPARLQHIKTQILAKLGLSSRPTPLGTPPRDVVRQILARAADPYPEPPQVEHSMREIIAIAHRGDVGVYLVKCMLALV
;
A
#
# COMPACT_ATOMS: atom_id res chain seq x y z
N MET A 1 40.98 8.13 -21.67
CA MET A 1 39.68 7.45 -21.44
C MET A 1 39.62 6.61 -20.15
N ARG A 2 40.40 6.95 -19.10
CA ARG A 2 40.32 6.27 -17.78
C ARG A 2 40.00 7.22 -16.62
N ALA A 3 40.16 8.54 -16.82
CA ALA A 3 39.80 9.56 -15.84
C ALA A 3 38.28 9.73 -15.67
N CYS A 4 37.49 9.55 -16.74
CA CYS A 4 36.02 9.65 -16.66
C CYS A 4 35.38 8.57 -15.77
N LEU A 5 35.97 7.38 -15.70
CA LEU A 5 35.41 6.26 -14.92
C LEU A 5 35.57 6.46 -13.40
N LEU A 6 36.59 7.21 -12.95
CA LEU A 6 36.85 7.44 -11.53
C LEU A 6 35.94 8.52 -10.94
N VAL A 7 35.50 9.49 -11.74
CA VAL A 7 34.52 10.53 -11.31
C VAL A 7 33.15 9.91 -11.05
N CYS A 8 32.74 8.89 -11.83
CA CYS A 8 31.46 8.20 -11.63
C CYS A 8 31.42 7.34 -10.35
N ALA A 9 32.55 6.79 -9.91
CA ALA A 9 32.62 5.98 -8.69
C ALA A 9 32.51 6.84 -7.41
N ALA A 10 33.04 8.06 -7.41
CA ALA A 10 32.93 8.97 -6.26
C ALA A 10 31.51 9.55 -6.10
N LEU A 11 30.77 9.72 -7.21
CA LEU A 11 29.38 10.23 -7.17
C LEU A 11 28.38 9.17 -6.68
N ALA A 12 28.76 7.90 -6.65
CA ALA A 12 27.91 6.79 -6.19
C ALA A 12 27.90 6.58 -4.66
N LEU A 13 28.85 7.18 -3.93
CA LEU A 13 29.01 7.02 -2.48
C LEU A 13 28.57 8.23 -1.66
N ALA A 14 28.12 9.30 -2.31
CA ALA A 14 27.34 10.31 -1.62
C ALA A 14 25.91 9.76 -1.42
N PRO A 15 25.35 9.73 -0.20
CA PRO A 15 23.93 9.50 -0.02
C PRO A 15 23.22 10.62 -0.78
N GLY A 16 22.73 10.31 -1.98
CA GLY A 16 22.21 11.34 -2.84
C GLY A 16 21.01 12.03 -2.18
N PRO A 17 20.68 13.25 -2.60
CA PRO A 17 19.58 14.04 -2.04
C PRO A 17 18.21 13.34 -2.15
N TRP A 18 18.11 12.28 -2.96
CA TRP A 18 16.94 11.43 -3.07
C TRP A 18 16.63 10.63 -1.79
N ALA A 19 17.62 10.34 -0.94
CA ALA A 19 17.40 9.73 0.39
C ALA A 19 16.86 10.74 1.44
N ARG A 20 16.71 12.02 1.07
CA ARG A 20 16.26 13.10 1.96
C ARG A 20 14.92 13.73 1.53
N ALA A 21 14.19 13.11 0.62
CA ALA A 21 12.88 13.58 0.16
C ALA A 21 11.69 13.04 0.99
N ALA A 22 11.93 12.54 2.20
CA ALA A 22 10.88 12.07 3.11
C ALA A 22 10.63 13.06 4.26
N ALA A 23 10.65 14.38 4.02
CA ALA A 23 10.18 15.37 5.02
C ALA A 23 10.03 16.82 4.47
N THR A 24 9.84 17.05 3.17
CA THR A 24 9.66 18.42 2.67
C THR A 24 8.19 18.81 2.69
N THR A 25 7.73 19.32 3.85
CA THR A 25 6.84 20.49 3.97
C THR A 25 5.62 20.58 3.04
N HIS A 26 4.97 19.46 2.72
CA HIS A 26 3.73 19.51 1.95
C HIS A 26 2.52 19.61 2.88
N GLU A 27 2.10 20.87 3.06
CA GLU A 27 0.81 21.41 3.49
C GLU A 27 -0.20 20.41 4.12
N PRO A 28 -0.58 20.57 5.41
CA PRO A 28 -1.58 19.73 6.05
C PRO A 28 -2.88 19.61 5.25
N ALA A 29 -3.26 20.61 4.45
CA ALA A 29 -4.42 20.56 3.56
C ALA A 29 -4.27 19.52 2.44
N ARG A 30 -3.07 19.31 1.89
CA ARG A 30 -2.85 18.25 0.88
C ARG A 30 -3.04 16.87 1.49
N LEU A 31 -2.53 16.65 2.71
CA LEU A 31 -2.69 15.37 3.41
C LEU A 31 -4.16 15.10 3.73
N GLN A 32 -4.91 16.12 4.17
CA GLN A 32 -6.36 16.00 4.37
C GLN A 32 -7.09 15.72 3.06
N HIS A 33 -6.72 16.38 1.96
CA HIS A 33 -7.31 16.14 0.66
C HIS A 33 -7.10 14.68 0.19
N ILE A 34 -5.88 14.16 0.32
CA ILE A 34 -5.57 12.77 -0.01
C ILE A 34 -6.39 11.81 0.86
N LYS A 35 -6.48 12.08 2.17
CA LYS A 35 -7.30 11.26 3.09
C LYS A 35 -8.76 11.23 2.64
N THR A 36 -9.35 12.38 2.32
CA THR A 36 -10.73 12.46 1.85
C THR A 36 -10.94 11.72 0.54
N GLN A 37 -10.00 11.86 -0.41
CA GLN A 37 -10.06 11.14 -1.69
C GLN A 37 -9.98 9.62 -1.51
N ILE A 38 -9.12 9.13 -0.61
CA ILE A 38 -9.01 7.69 -0.32
C ILE A 38 -10.31 7.17 0.26
N LEU A 39 -10.86 7.87 1.27
CA LEU A 39 -12.13 7.48 1.88
C LEU A 39 -13.25 7.44 0.83
N ALA A 40 -13.40 8.48 0.01
CA ALA A 40 -14.40 8.53 -1.05
C ALA A 40 -14.24 7.41 -2.10
N LYS A 41 -13.01 7.05 -2.50
CA LYS A 41 -12.76 5.95 -3.46
C LYS A 41 -13.09 4.58 -2.89
N LEU A 42 -12.88 4.40 -1.60
CA LEU A 42 -13.31 3.20 -0.87
C LEU A 42 -14.79 3.29 -0.48
N GLY A 43 -15.43 4.42 -0.78
CA GLY A 43 -16.78 4.77 -0.42
C GLY A 43 -17.01 5.06 1.06
N LEU A 44 -15.96 5.06 1.88
CA LEU A 44 -16.05 5.15 3.32
C LEU A 44 -16.39 6.57 3.80
N SER A 45 -17.32 6.68 4.74
CA SER A 45 -17.64 7.96 5.40
C SER A 45 -16.57 8.39 6.41
N SER A 46 -15.91 7.41 7.03
CA SER A 46 -14.91 7.63 8.06
C SER A 46 -13.83 6.55 8.06
N ARG A 47 -12.75 6.80 8.80
CA ARG A 47 -11.68 5.82 8.94
C ARG A 47 -12.19 4.67 9.83
N PRO A 48 -12.13 3.40 9.37
CA PRO A 48 -12.57 2.27 10.16
C PRO A 48 -11.69 2.08 11.39
N THR A 49 -12.32 1.70 12.51
CA THR A 49 -11.62 1.37 13.75
C THR A 49 -10.88 0.04 13.58
N PRO A 50 -9.57 -0.01 13.85
CA PRO A 50 -8.84 -1.27 13.80
C PRO A 50 -9.36 -2.23 14.87
N LEU A 51 -9.56 -3.50 14.50
CA LEU A 51 -10.09 -4.55 15.39
C LEU A 51 -9.05 -5.07 16.40
N GLY A 52 -7.87 -4.47 16.45
CA GLY A 52 -6.75 -4.88 17.28
C GLY A 52 -5.42 -4.77 16.54
N THR A 53 -4.35 -5.16 17.20
CA THR A 53 -3.03 -5.24 16.56
C THR A 53 -2.93 -6.54 15.77
N PRO A 54 -2.55 -6.52 14.49
CA PRO A 54 -2.31 -7.75 13.73
C PRO A 54 -1.17 -8.56 14.36
N PRO A 55 -1.16 -9.90 14.22
CA PRO A 55 -0.06 -10.75 14.66
C PRO A 55 1.31 -10.30 14.13
N ARG A 56 2.37 -10.50 14.91
CA ARG A 56 3.72 -10.00 14.57
C ARG A 56 4.27 -10.58 13.28
N ASP A 57 4.00 -11.84 13.01
CA ASP A 57 4.35 -12.57 11.80
C ASP A 57 3.71 -11.95 10.56
N VAL A 58 2.43 -11.58 10.62
CA VAL A 58 1.73 -10.87 9.54
C VAL A 58 2.38 -9.51 9.27
N VAL A 59 2.70 -8.75 10.32
CA VAL A 59 3.41 -7.47 10.18
C VAL A 59 4.77 -7.66 9.53
N ARG A 60 5.55 -8.65 9.98
CA ARG A 60 6.86 -8.97 9.39
C ARG A 60 6.75 -9.36 7.92
N GLN A 61 5.76 -10.17 7.57
CA GLN A 61 5.51 -10.58 6.18
C GLN A 61 5.16 -9.38 5.29
N ILE A 62 4.29 -8.48 5.76
CA ILE A 62 3.92 -7.26 5.03
C ILE A 62 5.15 -6.38 4.82
N LEU A 63 5.95 -6.15 5.88
CA LEU A 63 7.15 -5.32 5.79
C LEU A 63 8.19 -5.95 4.86
N ALA A 64 8.38 -7.27 4.92
CA ALA A 64 9.28 -7.98 4.03
C ALA A 64 8.85 -7.85 2.56
N ARG A 65 7.55 -8.03 2.27
CA ARG A 65 6.99 -7.84 0.92
C ARG A 65 7.08 -6.39 0.44
N ALA A 66 6.84 -5.43 1.32
CA ALA A 66 6.92 -4.01 0.97
C ALA A 66 8.36 -3.54 0.69
N ALA A 67 9.34 -4.23 1.28
CA ALA A 67 10.75 -4.00 1.02
C ALA A 67 11.29 -4.76 -0.20
N ASP A 68 10.49 -5.64 -0.82
CA ASP A 68 10.90 -6.44 -1.97
C ASP A 68 10.92 -5.58 -3.25
N PRO A 69 12.10 -5.39 -3.88
CA PRO A 69 12.20 -4.64 -5.13
C PRO A 69 11.64 -5.39 -6.35
N TYR A 70 11.44 -6.71 -6.24
CA TYR A 70 10.93 -7.57 -7.31
C TYR A 70 9.72 -8.38 -6.82
N PRO A 71 8.57 -7.72 -6.58
CA PRO A 71 7.38 -8.42 -6.13
C PRO A 71 6.91 -9.41 -7.20
N GLU A 72 6.71 -10.66 -6.78
CA GLU A 72 6.07 -11.67 -7.62
C GLU A 72 4.68 -11.19 -8.08
N PRO A 73 4.34 -11.34 -9.38
CA PRO A 73 3.04 -10.93 -9.88
C PRO A 73 1.93 -11.79 -9.23
N PRO A 74 0.77 -11.19 -8.90
CA PRO A 74 -0.33 -11.93 -8.31
C PRO A 74 -0.80 -13.05 -9.26
N GLN A 75 -1.02 -14.25 -8.71
CA GLN A 75 -1.55 -15.39 -9.48
C GLN A 75 -3.06 -15.20 -9.73
N VAL A 76 -3.37 -14.56 -10.85
CA VAL A 76 -4.70 -14.10 -11.23
C VAL A 76 -5.72 -15.23 -11.27
N GLU A 77 -5.35 -16.43 -11.71
CA GLU A 77 -6.28 -17.56 -11.82
C GLU A 77 -6.68 -18.12 -10.46
N HIS A 78 -5.79 -18.07 -9.47
CA HIS A 78 -6.11 -18.47 -8.10
C HIS A 78 -7.02 -17.43 -7.44
N SER A 79 -6.70 -16.14 -7.59
CA SER A 79 -7.54 -15.06 -7.08
C SER A 79 -8.95 -15.06 -7.69
N MET A 80 -9.09 -15.32 -8.98
CA MET A 80 -10.41 -15.41 -9.63
C MET A 80 -11.24 -16.58 -9.06
N ARG A 81 -10.63 -17.74 -8.83
CA ARG A 81 -11.31 -18.89 -8.22
C ARG A 81 -11.78 -18.60 -6.79
N GLU A 82 -10.98 -17.90 -5.99
CA GLU A 82 -11.38 -17.49 -4.64
C GLU A 82 -12.54 -16.47 -4.67
N ILE A 83 -12.49 -15.48 -5.56
CA ILE A 83 -13.57 -14.49 -5.73
C ILE A 83 -14.88 -15.18 -6.09
N ILE A 84 -14.84 -16.12 -7.03
CA ILE A 84 -15.99 -16.93 -7.44
C ILE A 84 -16.50 -17.78 -6.26
N ALA A 85 -15.60 -18.42 -5.50
CA ALA A 85 -15.98 -19.22 -4.34
C ALA A 85 -16.66 -18.39 -3.23
N ILE A 86 -16.20 -17.15 -3.00
CA ILE A 86 -16.83 -16.22 -2.04
C ILE A 86 -18.23 -15.81 -2.52
N ALA A 87 -18.38 -15.51 -3.82
CA ALA A 87 -19.66 -15.19 -4.41
C ALA A 87 -20.67 -16.34 -4.29
N HIS A 88 -20.22 -17.59 -4.49
CA HIS A 88 -21.06 -18.79 -4.40
C HIS A 88 -21.45 -19.18 -2.97
N ARG A 89 -20.67 -18.83 -1.94
CA ARG A 89 -21.01 -19.16 -0.55
C ARG A 89 -22.19 -18.36 0.03
N GLY A 90 -22.82 -17.49 -0.76
CA GLY A 90 -23.98 -16.70 -0.32
C GLY A 90 -23.64 -15.62 0.72
N ASP A 91 -22.36 -15.49 1.09
CA ASP A 91 -21.88 -14.48 2.05
C ASP A 91 -21.83 -13.07 1.43
N VAL A 92 -22.24 -12.95 0.16
CA VAL A 92 -22.38 -11.68 -0.58
C VAL A 92 -23.28 -10.71 0.18
N GLY A 93 -24.29 -11.19 0.90
CA GLY A 93 -25.17 -10.34 1.73
C GLY A 93 -24.46 -9.74 2.96
N VAL A 94 -23.61 -10.51 3.65
CA VAL A 94 -22.92 -10.01 4.85
C VAL A 94 -21.74 -9.11 4.46
N TYR A 95 -21.01 -9.43 3.38
CA TYR A 95 -19.94 -8.56 2.89
C TYR A 95 -20.47 -7.30 2.19
N LEU A 96 -21.55 -7.35 1.40
CA LEU A 96 -22.12 -6.13 0.80
C LEU A 96 -22.84 -5.26 1.82
N VAL A 97 -23.57 -5.82 2.80
CA VAL A 97 -24.17 -4.99 3.86
C VAL A 97 -23.08 -4.42 4.76
N LYS A 98 -22.00 -5.14 5.04
CA LYS A 98 -20.86 -4.62 5.82
C LYS A 98 -19.99 -3.64 5.05
N CYS A 99 -19.88 -3.78 3.73
CA CYS A 99 -19.27 -2.78 2.84
C CYS A 99 -20.16 -1.56 2.66
N MET A 100 -21.47 -1.71 2.48
CA MET A 100 -22.45 -0.60 2.39
C MET A 100 -22.61 0.15 3.70
N LEU A 101 -22.58 -0.51 4.86
CA LEU A 101 -22.58 0.14 6.18
C LEU A 101 -21.24 0.82 6.51
N ALA A 102 -20.16 0.42 5.83
CA ALA A 102 -18.89 1.14 5.84
C ALA A 102 -18.90 2.31 4.83
N LEU A 103 -19.84 2.31 3.87
CA LEU A 103 -19.99 3.26 2.77
C LEU A 103 -20.99 4.41 3.04
N VAL A 104 -21.65 4.39 4.21
CA VAL A 104 -22.55 5.45 4.71
C VAL A 104 -21.92 6.15 5.89
#